data_AF-A0A918GM35-F1
#
_entry.id   AF-A0A918GM35-F1
#
_cell.length_a   1.000
_cell.length_b   1.000
_cell.length_c   1.000
_cell.angle_alpha   90.00
_cell.angle_beta   90.00
_cell.angle_gamma   90.00
#
_symmetry.space_group_name_H-M   'P 1'
#
loop_
_entity.id
_entity.type
_entity.pdbx_description
1 polymer ?
#
loop_
_entity_poly.entity_id
_entity_poly.type
_entity_poly.pdbx_seq_one_letter_code
_entity_poly.pdbx_strand_id
1 'polypeptide(L)'
;MTASRVTPASSARTRAASLLLAVLALTGCLLTGDADRPRPGDALATDGAQSSGVVGHDHARLGQTWYFALPVPVNESAEPVEITGVALEHVPVGLKVVRYGAYDLEDTEGLPLLVREGDAYTPDFDRLRDHAARPVVVPARRESRIFYLAEVRITSPPGDTARGCRFDYTQGGEVHHQTLDCEVGLKVGR
;
A
#
# COMPACT_ATOMS: atom_id res chain seq x y z
N MET A 1 -17.10 29.46 85.70
CA MET A 1 -18.00 30.52 85.20
C MET A 1 -17.15 31.50 84.39
N THR A 2 -17.57 31.74 83.14
CA THR A 2 -17.30 32.91 82.24
C THR A 2 -15.83 33.29 81.97
N ALA A 3 -15.24 32.97 80.80
CA ALA A 3 -15.40 33.59 79.46
C ALA A 3 -14.90 35.07 79.45
N SER A 4 -14.14 35.61 78.49
CA SER A 4 -13.96 35.31 77.06
C SER A 4 -12.92 36.28 76.44
N ARG A 5 -12.60 36.08 75.14
CA ARG A 5 -12.01 37.01 74.12
C ARG A 5 -10.47 37.06 74.02
N VAL A 6 -9.82 37.09 72.84
CA VAL A 6 -10.18 37.19 71.40
C VAL A 6 -8.93 36.79 70.59
N THR A 7 -9.08 36.21 69.40
CA THR A 7 -8.03 35.99 68.37
C THR A 7 -8.25 36.98 67.21
N PRO A 8 -7.24 37.40 66.43
CA PRO A 8 -6.95 36.67 65.18
C PRO A 8 -5.49 36.71 64.66
N ALA A 9 -5.18 35.70 63.82
CA ALA A 9 -4.37 35.63 62.56
C ALA A 9 -3.04 36.43 62.43
N SER A 10 -1.95 35.98 61.76
CA SER A 10 -1.85 35.28 60.47
C SER A 10 -0.39 34.88 60.14
N SER A 11 -0.23 33.71 59.49
CA SER A 11 0.80 33.26 58.49
C SER A 11 2.31 33.45 58.80
N ALA A 12 3.11 32.40 59.07
CA ALA A 12 3.56 31.29 58.19
C ALA A 12 4.20 31.76 56.86
N ARG A 13 5.30 31.22 56.32
CA ARG A 13 6.30 30.21 56.70
C ARG A 13 7.47 30.37 55.70
N THR A 14 8.68 30.41 56.24
CA THR A 14 9.92 29.70 55.85
C THR A 14 10.20 29.20 54.41
N ARG A 15 11.49 29.42 54.04
CA ARG A 15 12.42 28.58 53.23
C ARG A 15 12.23 28.61 51.71
N ALA A 16 13.20 28.35 50.86
CA ALA A 16 14.68 28.29 50.82
C ALA A 16 14.95 27.79 49.38
N ALA A 17 15.88 28.38 48.63
CA ALA A 17 16.19 27.88 47.29
C ALA A 17 17.68 27.55 47.18
N SER A 18 17.98 26.26 47.12
CA SER A 18 19.29 25.71 46.77
C SER A 18 19.13 24.92 45.48
N LEU A 19 19.75 25.41 44.40
CA LEU A 19 19.87 24.70 43.13
C LEU A 19 20.95 23.62 43.25
N LEU A 20 20.63 22.39 42.81
CA LEU A 20 21.61 21.39 42.41
C LEU A 20 21.25 20.89 41.01
N LEU A 21 22.12 21.17 40.04
CA LEU A 21 22.10 20.57 38.70
C LEU A 21 22.75 19.17 38.78
N ALA A 22 22.03 18.15 38.35
CA ALA A 22 22.56 16.82 38.06
C ALA A 22 22.61 16.61 36.54
N VAL A 23 23.80 16.38 36.00
CA VAL A 23 24.04 16.04 34.59
C VAL A 23 23.86 14.53 34.43
N LEU A 24 22.77 14.09 33.78
CA LEU A 24 22.61 12.71 33.34
C LEU A 24 23.31 12.51 31.99
N ALA A 25 24.34 11.67 31.97
CA ALA A 25 24.93 11.15 30.73
C ALA A 25 24.02 10.06 30.16
N LEU A 26 23.36 10.37 29.03
CA LEU A 26 22.59 9.40 28.23
C LEU A 26 23.56 8.60 27.34
N THR A 27 24.02 7.45 27.83
CA THR A 27 24.51 6.35 26.99
C THR A 27 23.32 5.69 26.30
N GLY A 28 22.86 6.29 25.19
CA GLY A 28 21.88 5.68 24.30
C GLY A 28 22.54 4.59 23.46
N CYS A 29 22.35 3.33 23.84
CA CYS A 29 22.57 2.21 22.94
C CYS A 29 21.59 2.35 21.77
N LEU A 30 22.08 2.79 20.62
CA LEU A 30 21.40 2.67 19.34
C LEU A 30 21.30 1.18 19.00
N LEU A 31 20.23 0.54 19.48
CA LEU A 31 19.71 -0.67 18.87
C LEU A 31 19.18 -0.26 17.49
N THR A 32 20.04 -0.26 16.49
CA THR A 32 19.63 -0.33 15.08
C THR A 32 19.07 -1.74 14.87
N GLY A 33 17.84 -1.95 15.34
CA GLY A 33 17.08 -3.16 15.08
C GLY A 33 16.77 -3.24 13.60
N ASP A 34 16.87 -4.44 13.06
CA ASP A 34 16.50 -4.89 11.70
C ASP A 34 14.98 -4.74 11.40
N ALA A 35 14.32 -3.79 12.07
CA ALA A 35 12.88 -3.64 12.18
C ALA A 35 12.21 -3.00 10.95
N ASP A 36 12.99 -2.67 9.91
CA ASP A 36 12.52 -1.89 8.76
C ASP A 36 12.64 -2.65 7.43
N ARG A 37 13.06 -3.92 7.46
CA ARG A 37 13.05 -4.77 6.26
C ARG A 37 11.72 -5.50 6.14
N PRO A 38 11.03 -5.40 4.99
CA PRO A 38 9.84 -6.19 4.73
C PRO A 38 10.14 -7.69 4.90
N ARG A 39 9.28 -8.38 5.64
CA ARG A 39 9.33 -9.84 5.77
C ARG A 39 8.62 -10.48 4.59
N PRO A 40 8.95 -11.73 4.21
CA PRO A 40 8.10 -12.50 3.32
C PRO A 40 6.67 -12.56 3.88
N GLY A 41 5.69 -12.34 3.00
CA GLY A 41 4.27 -12.44 3.31
C GLY A 41 3.63 -13.68 2.69
N ASP A 42 2.59 -14.19 3.35
CA ASP A 42 1.78 -15.33 2.92
C ASP A 42 0.28 -15.12 3.17
N ALA A 43 -0.14 -13.88 3.45
CA ALA A 43 -1.52 -13.58 3.84
C ALA A 43 -2.47 -13.48 2.65
N LEU A 44 -1.97 -13.18 1.45
CA LEU A 44 -2.78 -13.03 0.25
C LEU A 44 -2.84 -14.36 -0.53
N ALA A 45 -4.00 -14.70 -1.09
CA ALA A 45 -4.17 -15.89 -1.92
C ALA A 45 -3.27 -15.80 -3.17
N THR A 46 -2.62 -16.91 -3.51
CA THR A 46 -1.73 -17.00 -4.68
C THR A 46 -2.43 -17.52 -5.93
N ASP A 47 -3.65 -18.04 -5.79
CA ASP A 47 -4.49 -18.51 -6.89
C ASP A 47 -5.51 -17.44 -7.35
N GLY A 48 -6.19 -17.70 -8.45
CA GLY A 48 -7.14 -16.76 -9.05
C GLY A 48 -7.07 -16.67 -10.58
N ALA A 49 -8.00 -15.92 -11.17
CA ALA A 49 -8.09 -15.77 -12.62
C ALA A 49 -6.85 -15.12 -13.23
N GLN A 50 -6.23 -14.17 -12.52
CA GLN A 50 -5.06 -13.42 -12.98
C GLN A 50 -3.73 -14.16 -12.76
N SER A 51 -3.69 -15.21 -11.93
CA SER A 51 -2.53 -16.09 -11.79
C SER A 51 -2.55 -17.29 -12.75
N SER A 52 -3.64 -17.47 -13.51
CA SER A 52 -3.84 -18.63 -14.39
C SER A 52 -3.42 -18.42 -15.86
N GLY A 53 -2.64 -17.39 -16.18
CA GLY A 53 -2.14 -17.18 -17.54
C GLY A 53 -1.64 -15.77 -17.84
N VAL A 54 -1.46 -15.49 -19.14
CA VAL A 54 -1.01 -14.19 -19.64
C VAL A 54 -2.19 -13.41 -20.21
N VAL A 55 -2.50 -12.26 -19.62
CA VAL A 55 -3.46 -11.32 -20.22
C VAL A 55 -2.72 -10.51 -21.28
N GLY A 56 -3.26 -10.37 -22.49
CA GLY A 56 -2.49 -9.68 -23.52
C GLY A 56 -3.24 -9.24 -24.75
N HIS A 57 -2.52 -8.46 -25.56
CA HIS A 57 -2.99 -7.98 -26.85
C HIS A 57 -1.89 -8.08 -27.90
N ASP A 58 -2.20 -8.70 -29.04
CA ASP A 58 -1.23 -8.99 -30.10
C ASP A 58 -1.07 -7.86 -31.14
N HIS A 59 -1.90 -6.82 -31.05
CA HIS A 59 -1.97 -5.71 -32.02
C HIS A 59 -1.85 -4.35 -31.35
N ALA A 60 -1.07 -4.27 -30.27
CA ALA A 60 -0.76 -3.01 -29.63
C ALA A 60 0.10 -2.11 -30.53
N ARG A 61 0.17 -0.83 -30.21
CA ARG A 61 0.91 0.18 -30.98
C ARG A 61 1.84 0.98 -30.08
N LEU A 62 2.94 1.46 -30.66
CA LEU A 62 3.84 2.38 -29.98
C LEU A 62 3.09 3.62 -29.49
N GLY A 63 3.43 4.06 -28.28
CA GLY A 63 2.81 5.20 -27.63
C GLY A 63 1.46 4.93 -26.98
N GLN A 64 0.85 3.75 -27.16
CA GLN A 64 -0.38 3.39 -26.45
C GLN A 64 -0.14 3.22 -24.96
N THR A 65 -1.15 3.60 -24.19
CA THR A 65 -1.26 3.35 -22.75
C THR A 65 -2.32 2.29 -22.51
N TRP A 66 -2.01 1.34 -21.63
CA TRP A 66 -2.89 0.24 -21.24
C TRP A 66 -2.99 0.20 -19.72
N TYR A 67 -4.19 -0.08 -19.22
CA TYR A 67 -4.44 -0.33 -17.81
C TYR A 67 -4.50 -1.85 -17.60
N PHE A 68 -3.56 -2.37 -16.80
CA PHE A 68 -3.48 -3.78 -16.44
C PHE A 68 -3.89 -3.96 -14.98
N ALA A 69 -4.96 -4.72 -14.73
CA ALA A 69 -5.40 -5.00 -13.37
C ALA A 69 -4.51 -6.09 -12.74
N LEU A 70 -3.97 -5.79 -11.56
CA LEU A 70 -3.26 -6.74 -10.71
C LEU A 70 -4.25 -7.69 -10.03
N PRO A 71 -3.81 -8.88 -9.56
CA PRO A 71 -4.66 -9.80 -8.80
C PRO A 71 -5.49 -9.10 -7.73
N VAL A 72 -6.80 -9.36 -7.72
CA VAL A 72 -7.68 -8.82 -6.66
C VAL A 72 -7.24 -9.45 -5.33
N PRO A 73 -6.87 -8.65 -4.31
CA PRO A 73 -6.36 -9.21 -3.07
C PRO A 73 -7.43 -10.03 -2.34
N VAL A 74 -7.15 -11.30 -2.09
CA VAL A 74 -7.93 -12.15 -1.19
C VAL A 74 -7.07 -12.41 0.04
N ASN A 75 -7.49 -11.91 1.20
CA ASN A 75 -6.76 -12.15 2.45
C ASN A 75 -7.20 -13.49 3.04
N GLU A 76 -6.32 -14.48 2.98
CA GLU A 76 -6.51 -15.81 3.53
C GLU A 76 -6.09 -15.93 4.98
N SER A 77 -5.48 -14.91 5.58
CA SER A 77 -5.07 -14.97 6.98
C SER A 77 -6.24 -14.73 7.95
N ALA A 78 -5.98 -14.92 9.25
CA ALA A 78 -6.95 -14.65 10.32
C ALA A 78 -6.99 -13.18 10.77
N GLU A 79 -6.07 -12.35 10.28
CA GLU A 79 -5.92 -10.94 10.66
C GLU A 79 -6.14 -10.04 9.45
N PRO A 80 -6.64 -8.81 9.62
CA PRO A 80 -6.68 -7.86 8.52
C PRO A 80 -5.26 -7.55 8.01
N VAL A 81 -5.15 -7.23 6.72
CA VAL A 81 -3.95 -6.67 6.13
C VAL A 81 -4.24 -5.25 5.66
N GLU A 82 -3.28 -4.34 5.78
CA GLU A 82 -3.35 -3.03 5.15
C GLU A 82 -2.35 -2.97 4.02
N ILE A 83 -2.84 -3.03 2.77
CA ILE A 83 -1.97 -2.93 1.59
C ILE A 83 -1.50 -1.49 1.48
N THR A 84 -0.19 -1.31 1.49
CA THR A 84 0.50 -0.01 1.49
C THR A 84 1.12 0.33 0.15
N GLY A 85 1.33 -0.65 -0.72
CA GLY A 85 1.92 -0.44 -2.04
C GLY A 85 1.78 -1.67 -2.93
N VAL A 86 1.90 -1.42 -4.24
CA VAL A 86 1.95 -2.47 -5.25
C VAL A 86 3.02 -2.14 -6.29
N ALA A 87 3.55 -3.17 -6.94
CA ALA A 87 4.43 -3.00 -8.08
C ALA A 87 4.39 -4.19 -9.04
N LEU A 88 4.79 -3.95 -10.29
CA LEU A 88 5.22 -5.01 -11.20
C LEU A 88 6.71 -5.23 -10.96
N GLU A 89 7.11 -6.47 -10.65
CA GLU A 89 8.49 -6.79 -10.33
C GLU A 89 9.37 -6.85 -11.58
N HIS A 90 8.87 -7.46 -12.65
CA HIS A 90 9.53 -7.49 -13.93
C HIS A 90 8.77 -6.63 -14.92
N VAL A 91 9.41 -5.55 -15.39
CA VAL A 91 8.93 -4.71 -16.48
C VAL A 91 9.97 -4.74 -17.59
N PRO A 92 9.66 -5.32 -18.76
CA PRO A 92 10.62 -5.48 -19.84
C PRO A 92 10.92 -4.14 -20.51
N VAL A 93 12.10 -4.06 -21.14
CA VAL A 93 12.44 -2.93 -22.02
C VAL A 93 11.34 -2.75 -23.06
N GLY A 94 10.94 -1.49 -23.26
CA GLY A 94 9.84 -1.13 -24.15
C GLY A 94 8.51 -0.93 -23.45
N LEU A 95 8.35 -1.39 -22.20
CA LEU A 95 7.24 -1.00 -21.34
C LEU A 95 7.71 0.00 -20.27
N LYS A 96 6.85 0.96 -19.95
CA LYS A 96 7.04 1.88 -18.84
C LYS A 96 5.77 1.91 -18.01
N VAL A 97 5.88 1.61 -16.72
CA VAL A 97 4.80 1.90 -15.78
C VAL A 97 4.76 3.41 -15.54
N VAL A 98 3.63 4.03 -15.83
CA VAL A 98 3.39 5.47 -15.67
C VAL A 98 2.94 5.75 -14.23
N ARG A 99 1.99 4.97 -13.73
CA ARG A 99 1.48 5.04 -12.36
C ARG A 99 0.85 3.71 -11.94
N TYR A 100 0.60 3.61 -10.64
CA TYR A 100 -0.32 2.64 -10.05
C TYR A 100 -1.53 3.39 -9.51
N GLY A 101 -2.70 2.76 -9.55
CA GLY A 101 -3.93 3.27 -8.94
C GLY A 101 -4.70 2.15 -8.25
N ALA A 102 -5.60 2.51 -7.35
CA ALA A 102 -6.47 1.58 -6.64
C ALA A 102 -7.93 2.02 -6.72
N TYR A 103 -8.83 1.14 -7.16
CA TYR A 103 -10.21 1.49 -7.52
C TYR A 103 -11.21 0.47 -6.97
N ASP A 104 -12.43 0.91 -6.65
CA ASP A 104 -13.52 0.01 -6.24
C ASP A 104 -14.07 -0.73 -7.46
N LEU A 105 -14.27 -2.04 -7.34
CA LEU A 105 -14.84 -2.89 -8.37
C LEU A 105 -16.24 -2.42 -8.81
N GLU A 106 -17.03 -1.83 -7.91
CA GLU A 106 -18.35 -1.30 -8.27
C GLU A 106 -18.27 -0.06 -9.17
N ASP A 107 -17.27 0.80 -8.95
CA ASP A 107 -17.06 2.01 -9.75
C ASP A 107 -16.60 1.69 -11.18
N THR A 108 -16.04 0.50 -11.40
CA THR A 108 -15.59 -0.01 -12.70
C THR A 108 -16.49 -1.09 -13.28
N GLU A 109 -17.65 -1.34 -12.67
CA GLU A 109 -18.61 -2.38 -13.07
C GLU A 109 -17.99 -3.79 -13.19
N GLY A 110 -17.00 -4.08 -12.35
CA GLY A 110 -16.21 -5.31 -12.36
C GLY A 110 -14.71 -5.05 -12.55
N LEU A 111 -13.96 -6.09 -12.89
CA LEU A 111 -12.50 -6.03 -13.00
C LEU A 111 -12.05 -5.88 -14.47
N PRO A 112 -11.57 -4.70 -14.90
CA PRO A 112 -11.02 -4.52 -16.24
C PRO A 112 -9.63 -5.13 -16.35
N LEU A 113 -9.55 -6.43 -16.66
CA LEU A 113 -8.30 -7.21 -16.68
C LEU A 113 -7.17 -6.54 -17.50
N LEU A 114 -7.49 -6.09 -18.71
CA LEU A 114 -6.59 -5.32 -19.57
C LEU A 114 -7.43 -4.46 -20.52
N VAL A 115 -7.31 -3.15 -20.40
CA VAL A 115 -8.06 -2.19 -21.23
C VAL A 115 -7.15 -1.08 -21.74
N ARG A 116 -7.43 -0.57 -22.94
CA ARG A 116 -6.64 0.51 -23.55
C ARG A 116 -7.21 1.87 -23.14
N GLU A 117 -6.33 2.82 -22.86
CA GLU A 117 -6.73 4.21 -22.62
C GLU A 117 -7.54 4.78 -23.80
N GLY A 118 -8.68 5.41 -23.48
CA GLY A 118 -9.55 6.06 -24.46
C GLY A 118 -10.50 5.14 -25.24
N ASP A 119 -10.50 3.83 -24.99
CA ASP A 119 -11.48 2.92 -25.59
C ASP A 119 -12.87 3.10 -24.97
N ALA A 120 -13.92 2.82 -25.76
CA ALA A 120 -15.31 3.15 -25.40
C ALA A 120 -15.84 2.50 -24.11
N TYR A 121 -15.23 1.38 -23.69
CA TYR A 121 -15.60 0.62 -22.49
C TYR A 121 -14.53 0.70 -21.40
N THR A 122 -13.50 1.52 -21.57
CA THR A 122 -12.47 1.73 -20.55
C THR A 122 -13.01 2.73 -19.52
N PRO A 123 -12.99 2.40 -18.22
CA PRO A 123 -13.31 3.37 -17.19
C PRO A 123 -12.41 4.61 -17.27
N ASP A 124 -12.97 5.78 -17.00
CA ASP A 124 -12.20 7.02 -16.89
C ASP A 124 -11.52 7.09 -15.52
N PHE A 125 -10.39 6.39 -15.39
CA PHE A 125 -9.63 6.24 -14.14
C PHE A 125 -9.11 7.56 -13.55
N ASP A 126 -9.09 8.65 -14.33
CA ASP A 126 -8.73 9.99 -13.84
C ASP A 126 -9.89 10.69 -13.15
N ARG A 127 -11.13 10.26 -13.42
CA ARG A 127 -12.34 10.76 -12.76
C ARG A 127 -12.81 9.88 -11.62
N LEU A 128 -12.38 8.62 -11.60
CA LEU A 128 -12.66 7.72 -10.49
C LEU A 128 -11.87 8.11 -9.25
N ARG A 129 -12.41 7.75 -8.09
CA ARG A 129 -11.69 7.92 -6.84
C ARG A 129 -10.53 6.94 -6.79
N ASP A 130 -9.32 7.46 -6.71
CA ASP A 130 -8.13 6.66 -6.45
C ASP A 130 -7.94 6.46 -4.94
N HIS A 131 -7.86 5.20 -4.52
CA HIS A 131 -7.68 4.77 -3.14
C HIS A 131 -6.21 4.54 -2.76
N ALA A 132 -5.26 4.63 -3.71
CA ALA A 132 -3.85 4.30 -3.49
C ALA A 132 -3.12 5.26 -2.55
N ALA A 133 -3.68 6.44 -2.29
CA ALA A 133 -3.06 7.45 -1.41
C ALA A 133 -3.05 7.06 0.09
N ARG A 134 -3.76 6.00 0.48
CA ARG A 134 -3.81 5.48 1.85
C ARG A 134 -3.81 3.96 1.86
N PRO A 135 -3.39 3.33 2.97
CA PRO A 135 -3.47 1.88 3.07
C PRO A 135 -4.89 1.37 2.84
N VAL A 136 -5.01 0.32 2.02
CA VAL A 136 -6.27 -0.35 1.73
C VAL A 136 -6.40 -1.55 2.65
N VAL A 137 -7.43 -1.54 3.49
CA VAL A 137 -7.69 -2.63 4.42
C VAL A 137 -8.40 -3.78 3.70
N VAL A 138 -7.81 -4.96 3.73
CA VAL A 138 -8.45 -6.21 3.30
C VAL A 138 -8.77 -7.03 4.55
N PRO A 139 -10.07 -7.17 4.92
CA PRO A 139 -10.45 -7.89 6.13
C PRO A 139 -9.98 -9.34 6.11
N ALA A 140 -9.78 -9.92 7.30
CA ALA A 140 -9.46 -11.34 7.44
C ALA A 140 -10.48 -12.23 6.69
N ARG A 141 -9.99 -13.24 5.96
CA ARG A 141 -10.82 -14.22 5.24
C ARG A 141 -11.82 -13.57 4.27
N ARG A 142 -11.40 -12.51 3.58
CA ARG A 142 -12.23 -11.75 2.63
C ARG A 142 -11.43 -11.33 1.40
N GLU A 143 -12.14 -11.22 0.29
CA GLU A 143 -11.70 -10.53 -0.91
C GLU A 143 -11.86 -9.01 -0.74
N SER A 144 -10.90 -8.26 -1.28
CA SER A 144 -10.95 -6.81 -1.36
C SER A 144 -11.95 -6.34 -2.41
N ARG A 145 -12.74 -5.33 -2.07
CA ARG A 145 -13.52 -4.58 -3.07
C ARG A 145 -12.67 -3.62 -3.90
N ILE A 146 -11.48 -3.29 -3.40
CA ILE A 146 -10.53 -2.44 -4.08
C ILE A 146 -9.53 -3.32 -4.81
N PHE A 147 -9.39 -3.11 -6.12
CA PHE A 147 -8.33 -3.72 -6.92
C PHE A 147 -7.29 -2.67 -7.28
N TYR A 148 -6.10 -3.14 -7.68
CA TYR A 148 -5.01 -2.30 -8.12
C TYR A 148 -4.79 -2.46 -9.62
N LEU A 149 -4.31 -1.40 -10.27
CA LEU A 149 -3.88 -1.46 -11.66
C LEU A 149 -2.54 -0.77 -11.87
N ALA A 150 -1.83 -1.23 -12.90
CA ALA A 150 -0.68 -0.55 -13.46
C ALA A 150 -1.10 0.14 -14.76
N GLU A 151 -0.84 1.44 -14.87
CA GLU A 151 -0.90 2.15 -16.14
C GLU A 151 0.44 1.95 -16.87
N VAL A 152 0.41 1.27 -18.01
CA VAL A 152 1.60 0.84 -18.74
C VAL A 152 1.61 1.48 -20.13
N ARG A 153 2.68 2.22 -20.43
CA ARG A 153 2.91 2.83 -21.74
C ARG A 153 3.92 2.03 -22.56
N ILE A 154 3.60 1.81 -23.83
CA ILE A 154 4.51 1.19 -24.80
C ILE A 154 5.45 2.25 -25.36
N THR A 155 6.73 2.14 -25.03
CA THR A 155 7.80 3.08 -25.42
C THR A 155 8.65 2.55 -26.58
N SER A 156 8.78 1.23 -26.71
CA SER A 156 9.32 0.51 -27.87
C SER A 156 8.69 -0.89 -27.92
N PRO A 157 8.82 -1.67 -29.01
CA PRO A 157 8.30 -3.03 -29.03
C PRO A 157 8.92 -3.85 -27.89
N PRO A 158 8.13 -4.39 -26.95
CA PRO A 158 8.68 -5.15 -25.83
C PRO A 158 9.15 -6.53 -26.30
N GLY A 159 10.28 -6.97 -25.77
CA GLY A 159 10.87 -8.28 -26.09
C GLY A 159 10.40 -9.43 -25.20
N ASP A 160 9.65 -9.13 -24.14
CA ASP A 160 9.17 -10.06 -23.12
C ASP A 160 7.85 -9.53 -22.52
N THR A 161 7.23 -10.26 -21.59
CA THR A 161 6.05 -9.84 -20.82
C THR A 161 6.44 -9.09 -19.55
N ALA A 162 5.52 -8.27 -19.00
CA ALA A 162 5.65 -7.80 -17.63
C ALA A 162 4.99 -8.79 -16.67
N ARG A 163 5.63 -9.12 -15.55
CA ARG A 163 5.19 -10.20 -14.65
C ARG A 163 5.59 -9.99 -13.19
N GLY A 164 4.90 -10.71 -12.31
CA GLY A 164 5.11 -10.69 -10.86
C GLY A 164 4.50 -9.43 -10.24
N CYS A 165 3.44 -9.60 -9.46
CA CYS A 165 2.71 -8.51 -8.82
C CYS A 165 3.07 -8.46 -7.34
N ARG A 166 3.96 -7.55 -6.97
CA ARG A 166 4.30 -7.31 -5.58
C ARG A 166 3.17 -6.55 -4.88
N PHE A 167 2.84 -7.02 -3.68
CA PHE A 167 2.03 -6.34 -2.69
C PHE A 167 2.85 -6.12 -1.43
N ASP A 168 3.00 -4.86 -1.05
CA ASP A 168 3.60 -4.43 0.21
C ASP A 168 2.46 -4.15 1.20
N TYR A 169 2.43 -4.80 2.35
CA TYR A 169 1.32 -4.67 3.31
C TYR A 169 1.78 -4.72 4.76
N THR A 170 0.98 -4.16 5.67
CA THR A 170 1.16 -4.33 7.11
C THR A 170 0.17 -5.35 7.66
N GLN A 171 0.64 -6.17 8.60
CA GLN A 171 -0.17 -7.13 9.34
C GLN A 171 0.41 -7.29 10.74
N GLY A 172 -0.42 -7.21 11.79
CA GLY A 172 0.06 -7.34 13.17
C GLY A 172 1.11 -6.30 13.58
N GLY A 173 1.22 -5.17 12.86
CA GLY A 173 2.26 -4.15 13.05
C GLY A 173 3.60 -4.44 12.37
N GLU A 174 3.70 -5.53 11.61
CA GLU A 174 4.88 -5.87 10.81
C GLU A 174 4.66 -5.55 9.33
N VAL A 175 5.75 -5.19 8.63
CA VAL A 175 5.74 -4.95 7.18
C VAL A 175 6.08 -6.24 6.45
N HIS A 176 5.26 -6.57 5.45
CA HIS A 176 5.42 -7.75 4.61
C HIS A 176 5.48 -7.38 3.12
N HIS A 177 6.15 -8.23 2.37
CA HIS A 177 6.18 -8.27 0.92
C HIS A 177 5.70 -9.64 0.47
N GLN A 178 4.66 -9.67 -0.38
CA GLN A 178 4.25 -10.88 -1.07
C GLN A 178 4.12 -10.64 -2.57
N THR A 179 4.69 -11.52 -3.38
CA THR A 179 4.57 -11.47 -4.84
C THR A 179 3.54 -12.49 -5.28
N LEU A 180 2.51 -12.02 -5.98
CA LEU A 180 1.48 -12.84 -6.59
C LEU A 180 1.79 -13.06 -8.07
N ASP A 181 1.43 -14.23 -8.58
CA ASP A 181 1.55 -14.54 -9.99
C ASP A 181 0.59 -13.67 -10.81
N CYS A 182 1.16 -12.97 -11.79
CA CYS A 182 0.44 -12.15 -12.75
C CYS A 182 1.34 -11.92 -13.96
N GLU A 183 0.74 -11.80 -15.14
CA GLU A 183 1.51 -11.56 -16.37
C GLU A 183 0.70 -10.79 -17.42
N VAL A 184 1.34 -9.81 -18.04
CA VAL A 184 0.78 -9.03 -19.16
C VAL A 184 1.70 -8.99 -20.37
N GLY A 185 1.15 -9.34 -21.54
CA GLY A 185 1.84 -9.33 -22.83
C GLY A 185 1.25 -8.32 -23.82
N LEU A 186 2.03 -7.32 -24.23
CA LEU A 186 1.62 -6.32 -25.22
C LEU A 186 2.50 -6.41 -26.47
N LYS A 187 2.05 -7.10 -27.52
CA LYS A 187 2.84 -7.23 -28.75
C LYS A 187 2.52 -6.09 -29.70
N VAL A 188 3.58 -5.45 -30.18
CA VAL A 188 3.48 -4.43 -31.23
C VAL A 188 3.65 -5.11 -32.57
N GLY A 189 2.64 -4.99 -33.44
CA GLY A 189 2.70 -5.50 -34.81
C GLY A 189 3.85 -4.86 -35.59
N ARG A 190 4.48 -5.65 -36.47
CA ARG A 190 5.47 -5.14 -37.43
C ARG A 190 4.81 -4.32 -38.53
#